data_AF-A0A967LBL1-F1
#
_entry.id   AF-A0A967LBL1-F1
#
_cell.length_a   1.000
_cell.length_b   1.000
_cell.length_c   1.000
_cell.angle_alpha   90.00
_cell.angle_beta   90.00
_cell.angle_gamma   90.00
#
_symmetry.space_group_name_H-M   'P 1'
#
loop_
_entity.id
_entity.type
_entity.pdbx_description
1 polymer ?
#
loop_
_entity_poly.entity_id
_entity_poly.type
_entity_poly.pdbx_seq_one_letter_code
_entity_poly.pdbx_strand_id
1 'polypeptide(L)'
;MKLAEASPERALRWLSSMTGLPGEISAASQGRVLARWAGQEPEVAGNWLADQPDDPNYDAMARSYSNAVAPIDAERALDWAQSIRDEEQRKAALIEVARHRIKTHGEDSIEDLRLAGLTEDQISQARQPPQRSFTFNAGGLALRGGGDTPLNFVLGNLNGSTDTSPAAENAPPRQDTPRIPSPPNR
;
A
#
# COMPACT_ATOMS: atom_id res chain seq x y z
N MET A 1 -28.33 2.49 -13.21
CA MET A 1 -27.61 1.60 -12.27
C MET A 1 -26.73 2.47 -11.36
N LYS A 2 -27.14 2.65 -10.10
CA LYS A 2 -26.56 3.61 -9.15
C LYS A 2 -25.85 2.82 -8.04
N LEU A 3 -24.60 2.43 -8.27
CA LEU A 3 -23.74 1.77 -7.28
C LEU A 3 -23.21 2.77 -6.22
N ALA A 4 -23.94 3.86 -5.95
CA ALA A 4 -23.46 5.04 -5.22
C ALA A 4 -24.31 5.44 -4.00
N GLU A 5 -25.29 4.63 -3.58
CA GLU A 5 -26.17 4.96 -2.45
C GLU A 5 -26.02 4.04 -1.22
N ALA A 6 -24.91 3.31 -1.12
CA ALA A 6 -24.33 3.07 0.20
C ALA A 6 -23.41 4.26 0.45
N SER A 7 -23.79 5.17 1.36
CA SER A 7 -22.90 6.25 1.80
C SER A 7 -21.51 5.66 2.09
N PRO A 8 -20.41 6.30 1.66
CA PRO A 8 -19.06 5.76 1.88
C PRO A 8 -18.82 5.37 3.35
N GLU A 9 -19.37 6.13 4.28
CA GLU A 9 -19.46 5.83 5.71
C GLU A 9 -20.13 4.46 6.02
N ARG A 10 -21.27 4.14 5.41
CA ARG A 10 -21.96 2.85 5.59
C ARG A 10 -21.14 1.69 5.02
N ALA A 11 -20.47 1.92 3.88
CA ALA A 11 -19.59 0.91 3.29
C ALA A 11 -18.38 0.64 4.19
N LEU A 12 -17.78 1.69 4.76
CA LEU A 12 -16.68 1.57 5.71
C LEU A 12 -17.11 0.84 6.99
N ARG A 13 -18.24 1.22 7.59
CA ARG A 13 -18.79 0.52 8.75
C ARG A 13 -19.07 -0.96 8.48
N TRP A 14 -19.62 -1.27 7.31
CA TRP A 14 -19.84 -2.66 6.90
C TRP A 14 -18.52 -3.42 6.74
N LEU A 15 -17.51 -2.83 6.11
CA LEU A 15 -16.17 -3.43 5.99
C LEU A 15 -15.51 -3.67 7.35
N SER A 16 -15.61 -2.72 8.30
CA SER A 16 -15.10 -2.90 9.67
C SER A 16 -15.84 -3.99 10.44
N SER A 17 -17.11 -4.25 10.12
CA SER A 17 -17.88 -5.34 10.74
C SER A 17 -17.56 -6.74 10.19
N MET A 18 -16.82 -6.84 9.08
CA MET A 18 -16.47 -8.12 8.47
C MET A 18 -15.38 -8.85 9.25
N THR A 19 -15.78 -9.81 10.07
CA THR A 19 -14.88 -10.77 10.70
C THR A 19 -14.61 -11.93 9.73
N GLY A 20 -13.42 -11.99 9.13
CA GLY A 20 -13.03 -13.10 8.24
C GLY A 20 -12.18 -12.71 7.02
N LEU A 21 -12.04 -11.41 6.73
CA LEU A 21 -11.10 -10.94 5.72
C LEU A 21 -9.67 -10.93 6.28
N PRO A 22 -8.66 -11.31 5.47
CA PRO A 22 -7.27 -11.02 5.80
C PRO A 22 -7.09 -9.51 6.05
N GLY A 23 -6.30 -9.16 7.07
CA GLY A 23 -6.09 -7.76 7.48
C GLY A 23 -5.65 -6.85 6.33
N GLU A 24 -4.75 -7.33 5.47
CA GLU A 24 -4.30 -6.60 4.28
C GLU A 24 -5.44 -6.28 3.30
N ILE A 25 -6.33 -7.25 3.04
CA ILE A 25 -7.46 -7.07 2.13
C ILE A 25 -8.47 -6.08 2.73
N SER A 26 -8.70 -6.18 4.04
CA SER A 26 -9.57 -5.24 4.77
C SER A 26 -9.03 -3.82 4.70
N ALA A 27 -7.76 -3.62 5.08
CA ALA A 27 -7.07 -2.34 5.03
C ALA A 27 -7.08 -1.72 3.62
N ALA A 28 -6.75 -2.50 2.60
CA ALA A 28 -6.76 -2.03 1.22
C ALA A 28 -8.17 -1.63 0.74
N SER A 29 -9.20 -2.38 1.14
CA SER A 29 -10.58 -2.10 0.75
C SER A 29 -11.12 -0.84 1.44
N GLN A 30 -10.94 -0.74 2.76
CA GLN A 30 -11.34 0.43 3.53
C GLN A 30 -10.59 1.68 3.04
N GLY A 31 -9.27 1.59 2.86
CA GLY A 31 -8.47 2.68 2.32
C GLY A 31 -8.95 3.18 0.96
N ARG A 32 -9.34 2.28 0.05
CA ARG A 32 -9.90 2.67 -1.27
C ARG A 32 -11.24 3.38 -1.18
N VAL A 33 -12.13 2.92 -0.31
CA VAL A 33 -13.43 3.57 -0.10
C VAL A 33 -13.23 4.96 0.49
N LEU A 34 -12.36 5.07 1.50
CA LEU A 34 -12.05 6.32 2.15
C LEU A 34 -11.35 7.30 1.21
N ALA A 35 -10.38 6.85 0.42
CA ALA A 35 -9.71 7.67 -0.59
C ALA A 35 -10.71 8.26 -1.60
N ARG A 36 -11.67 7.44 -2.07
CA ARG A 36 -12.71 7.92 -2.98
C ARG A 36 -13.61 8.94 -2.30
N TRP A 37 -13.97 8.72 -1.04
CA TRP A 37 -14.77 9.67 -0.26
C TRP A 37 -14.03 10.98 -0.05
N ALA A 38 -12.75 10.93 0.34
CA ALA A 38 -11.90 12.10 0.54
C ALA A 38 -11.72 12.93 -0.74
N GLY A 39 -11.70 12.28 -1.90
CA GLY A 39 -11.68 12.98 -3.19
C GLY A 39 -12.96 13.74 -3.53
N GLN A 40 -14.08 13.45 -2.86
CA GLN A 40 -15.37 14.13 -3.04
C GLN A 40 -15.66 15.12 -1.90
N GLU A 41 -15.48 14.66 -0.67
CA GLU A 41 -15.77 15.35 0.57
C GLU A 41 -14.63 15.14 1.57
N PRO A 42 -13.49 15.84 1.40
CA PRO A 42 -12.31 15.64 2.23
C PRO A 42 -12.60 15.88 3.71
N GLU A 43 -13.27 16.97 4.05
CA GLU A 43 -13.59 17.32 5.44
C GLU A 43 -14.42 16.25 6.14
N VAL A 44 -15.47 15.76 5.48
CA VAL A 44 -16.38 14.76 6.08
C VAL A 44 -15.67 13.41 6.24
N ALA A 45 -14.91 13.00 5.22
CA ALA A 45 -14.12 11.77 5.26
C ALA A 45 -13.02 11.81 6.33
N GLY A 46 -12.35 12.96 6.48
CA GLY A 46 -11.32 13.17 7.50
C GLY A 46 -11.90 13.13 8.91
N ASN A 47 -13.03 13.80 9.15
CA ASN A 47 -13.70 13.75 10.46
C ASN A 47 -14.10 12.33 10.83
N TRP A 48 -14.67 11.57 9.88
CA TRP A 48 -15.00 10.17 10.13
C TRP A 48 -13.77 9.32 10.46
N LEU A 49 -12.65 9.51 9.75
CA LEU A 49 -11.42 8.78 10.05
C LEU A 49 -10.87 9.14 11.44
N ALA A 50 -10.95 10.42 11.82
CA ALA A 50 -10.51 10.90 13.14
C ALA A 50 -11.33 10.30 14.29
N ASP A 51 -12.60 9.97 14.03
CA ASP A 51 -13.49 9.30 14.99
C ASP A 51 -13.21 7.80 15.13
N GLN A 52 -12.30 7.21 14.33
CA GLN A 52 -11.95 5.78 14.35
C GLN A 52 -10.49 5.51 14.76
N PRO A 53 -9.96 6.11 15.86
CA PRO A 53 -8.55 5.95 16.21
C PRO A 53 -8.19 4.51 16.62
N ASP A 54 -9.15 3.71 17.08
CA ASP A 54 -8.89 2.34 17.55
C ASP A 54 -8.99 1.29 16.45
N ASP A 55 -9.32 1.69 15.20
CA ASP A 55 -9.40 0.74 14.09
C ASP A 55 -7.99 0.24 13.73
N PRO A 56 -7.77 -1.09 13.63
CA PRO A 56 -6.46 -1.64 13.29
C PRO A 56 -5.95 -1.22 11.91
N ASN A 57 -6.85 -0.79 11.01
CA ASN A 57 -6.52 -0.31 9.68
C ASN A 57 -6.40 1.21 9.60
N TYR A 58 -6.44 1.92 10.74
CA TYR A 58 -6.33 3.39 10.79
C TYR A 58 -5.15 3.92 9.98
N ASP A 59 -3.95 3.37 10.18
CA ASP A 59 -2.74 3.81 9.48
C ASP A 59 -2.85 3.65 7.95
N ALA A 60 -3.43 2.53 7.48
CA ALA A 60 -3.65 2.29 6.06
C ALA A 60 -4.73 3.21 5.46
N MET A 61 -5.77 3.49 6.23
CA MET A 61 -6.83 4.44 5.89
C MET A 61 -6.27 5.87 5.83
N ALA A 62 -5.51 6.31 6.83
CA ALA A 62 -4.85 7.61 6.90
C ALA A 62 -3.88 7.82 5.74
N ARG A 63 -3.08 6.81 5.40
CA ARG A 63 -2.24 6.83 4.19
C ARG A 63 -3.06 6.98 2.91
N SER A 64 -4.14 6.21 2.78
CA SER A 64 -4.99 6.25 1.58
C SER A 64 -5.70 7.59 1.44
N TYR A 65 -6.18 8.13 2.56
CA TYR A 65 -6.78 9.45 2.67
C TYR A 65 -5.77 10.53 2.27
N SER A 66 -4.59 10.56 2.91
CA SER A 66 -3.51 11.50 2.64
C SER A 66 -3.17 11.57 1.14
N ASN A 67 -3.00 10.42 0.49
CA ASN A 67 -2.72 10.37 -0.96
C ASN A 67 -3.87 10.91 -1.82
N ALA A 68 -5.12 10.73 -1.39
CA ALA A 68 -6.29 11.19 -2.13
C ALA A 68 -6.50 12.71 -2.02
N VAL A 69 -6.20 13.30 -0.86
CA VAL A 69 -6.25 14.75 -0.68
C VAL A 69 -5.00 15.49 -1.11
N ALA A 70 -3.85 14.83 -1.29
CA ALA A 70 -2.62 15.47 -1.76
C ALA A 70 -2.78 16.39 -3.00
N PRO A 71 -3.57 16.06 -4.03
CA PRO A 71 -3.84 16.97 -5.15
C PRO A 71 -4.85 18.10 -4.86
N ILE A 72 -5.63 17.99 -3.79
CA ILE A 72 -6.69 18.95 -3.43
C ILE A 72 -6.17 19.93 -2.38
N ASP A 73 -5.61 19.40 -1.30
CA ASP A 73 -5.04 20.13 -0.18
C ASP A 73 -3.84 19.35 0.35
N ALA A 74 -2.66 19.83 -0.04
CA ALA A 74 -1.43 19.17 0.30
C ALA A 74 -0.99 19.41 1.76
N GLU A 75 -1.44 20.49 2.41
CA GLU A 75 -1.18 20.69 3.85
C GLU A 75 -1.96 19.65 4.66
N ARG A 76 -3.26 19.50 4.37
CA ARG A 76 -4.09 18.47 4.99
C ARG A 76 -3.54 17.07 4.72
N ALA A 77 -3.06 16.80 3.51
CA ALA A 77 -2.44 15.51 3.20
C ALA A 77 -1.21 15.22 4.07
N LEU A 78 -0.39 16.23 4.36
CA LEU A 78 0.79 16.11 5.22
C LEU A 78 0.38 15.85 6.68
N ASP A 79 -0.60 16.57 7.20
CA ASP A 79 -1.12 16.36 8.57
C ASP A 79 -1.63 14.92 8.76
N TRP A 80 -2.39 14.41 7.79
CA TRP A 80 -2.88 13.03 7.83
C TRP A 80 -1.77 12.00 7.69
N ALA A 81 -0.76 12.26 6.85
CA ALA A 81 0.42 11.41 6.77
C ALA A 81 1.16 11.37 8.12
N GLN A 82 1.31 12.50 8.80
CA GLN A 82 1.94 12.59 10.12
C GLN A 82 1.15 11.84 11.21
N SER A 83 -0.18 11.75 11.09
CA SER A 83 -1.04 11.03 12.04
C SER A 83 -0.83 9.51 12.07
N ILE A 84 -0.16 8.95 11.06
CA ILE A 84 0.15 7.53 10.95
C ILE A 84 1.11 7.13 12.08
N ARG A 85 0.75 6.07 12.81
CA ARG A 85 1.48 5.60 13.99
C ARG A 85 2.72 4.80 13.61
N ASP A 86 2.57 3.90 12.64
CA ASP A 86 3.69 3.14 12.10
C ASP A 86 4.67 4.05 11.37
N GLU A 87 5.93 4.05 11.81
CA GLU A 87 6.95 4.98 11.32
C GLU A 87 7.29 4.77 9.84
N GLU A 88 7.36 3.53 9.40
CA GLU A 88 7.65 3.16 8.01
C GLU A 88 6.49 3.60 7.08
N GLN A 89 5.24 3.34 7.47
CA GLN A 89 4.06 3.80 6.74
C GLN A 89 3.94 5.32 6.72
N ARG A 90 4.22 6.00 7.84
CA ARG A 90 4.25 7.46 7.93
C ARG A 90 5.26 8.04 6.96
N LYS A 91 6.49 7.54 7.00
CA LYS A 91 7.56 7.97 6.10
C LYS A 91 7.17 7.75 4.64
N ALA A 92 6.62 6.58 4.30
CA ALA A 92 6.17 6.28 2.94
C ALA A 92 5.05 7.22 2.48
N ALA A 93 4.09 7.54 3.34
CA ALA A 93 3.01 8.49 3.03
C ALA A 93 3.56 9.91 2.81
N LEU A 94 4.42 10.40 3.71
CA LEU A 94 5.05 11.72 3.58
C LEU A 94 5.84 11.86 2.27
N ILE A 95 6.63 10.84 1.91
CA ILE A 95 7.39 10.82 0.65
C ILE A 95 6.46 10.85 -0.56
N GLU A 96 5.32 10.15 -0.51
CA GLU A 96 4.36 10.14 -1.63
C GLU A 96 3.70 11.51 -1.82
N VAL A 97 3.27 12.15 -0.73
CA VAL A 97 2.70 13.51 -0.76
C VAL A 97 3.75 14.52 -1.24
N ALA A 98 4.99 14.41 -0.75
CA ALA A 98 6.10 15.24 -1.20
C ALA A 98 6.40 15.08 -2.69
N ARG A 99 6.39 13.84 -3.19
CA ARG A 99 6.58 13.57 -4.61
C ARG A 99 5.48 14.23 -5.44
N HIS A 100 4.23 14.14 -4.98
CA HIS A 100 3.12 14.81 -5.64
C HIS A 100 3.31 16.34 -5.70
N ARG A 101 3.72 16.95 -4.58
CA ARG A 101 4.02 18.39 -4.49
C ARG A 101 5.16 18.79 -5.43
N ILE A 102 6.30 18.10 -5.39
CA ILE A 102 7.45 18.37 -6.26
C ILE A 102 7.07 18.20 -7.73
N LYS A 103 6.27 17.20 -8.07
CA LYS A 103 5.80 16.99 -9.44
C LYS A 103 4.88 18.12 -9.94
N THR A 104 4.08 18.72 -9.04
CA THR A 104 3.06 19.71 -9.41
C THR A 104 3.58 21.15 -9.35
N HIS A 105 4.36 21.48 -8.32
CA HIS A 105 4.87 22.82 -8.02
C HIS A 105 6.38 22.95 -8.18
N GLY A 106 7.09 21.87 -8.51
CA GLY A 106 8.55 21.90 -8.67
C GLY A 106 9.29 22.10 -7.35
N GLU A 107 10.49 22.66 -7.45
CA GLU A 107 11.39 22.92 -6.31
C GLU A 107 10.83 23.98 -5.35
N ASP A 108 9.89 24.83 -5.78
CA ASP A 108 9.26 25.84 -4.92
C ASP A 108 8.53 25.21 -3.73
N SER A 109 8.07 23.96 -3.87
CA SER A 109 7.39 23.23 -2.80
C SER A 109 8.31 22.69 -1.70
N ILE A 110 9.64 22.74 -1.87
CA ILE A 110 10.58 22.12 -0.92
C ILE A 110 10.59 22.83 0.42
N GLU A 111 10.51 24.15 0.44
CA GLU A 111 10.51 24.90 1.70
C GLU A 111 9.25 24.58 2.51
N ASP A 112 8.09 24.49 1.87
CA ASP A 112 6.85 24.07 2.53
C ASP A 112 6.95 22.65 3.09
N LEU A 113 7.56 21.73 2.33
CA LEU A 113 7.78 20.34 2.78
C LEU A 113 8.70 20.29 4.00
N ARG A 114 9.75 21.13 4.02
CA ARG A 114 10.67 21.26 5.16
C ARG A 114 9.97 21.84 6.38
N LEU A 115 9.11 22.85 6.18
CA LEU A 115 8.27 23.43 7.24
C LEU A 115 7.25 22.43 7.78
N ALA A 116 6.73 21.55 6.93
CA ALA A 116 5.89 20.41 7.32
C ALA A 116 6.69 19.27 7.98
N GLY A 117 7.98 19.47 8.28
CA GLY A 117 8.79 18.54 9.06
C GLY A 117 9.41 17.39 8.25
N LEU A 118 9.40 17.45 6.91
CA LEU A 118 10.11 16.46 6.12
C LEU A 118 11.63 16.68 6.21
N THR A 119 12.37 15.58 6.29
CA THR A 119 13.83 15.60 6.26
C THR A 119 14.35 15.71 4.83
N GLU A 120 15.58 16.22 4.67
CA GLU A 120 16.26 16.27 3.37
C GLU A 120 16.35 14.89 2.69
N ASP A 121 16.50 13.82 3.48
CA ASP A 121 16.51 12.45 2.97
C ASP A 121 15.15 12.05 2.38
N GLN A 122 14.04 12.47 3.00
CA GLN A 122 12.69 12.19 2.50
C GLN A 122 12.39 13.00 1.24
N ILE A 123 12.79 14.28 1.22
CA ILE A 123 12.67 15.14 0.04
C ILE A 123 13.50 14.56 -1.12
N SER A 124 14.71 14.11 -0.85
CA SER A 124 15.57 13.43 -1.82
C SER A 124 14.94 12.14 -2.35
N GLN A 125 14.33 11.32 -1.49
CA GLN A 125 13.58 10.12 -1.89
C GLN A 125 12.32 10.44 -2.70
N ALA A 126 11.66 11.57 -2.43
CA ALA A 126 10.50 12.02 -3.17
C ALA A 126 10.87 12.44 -4.61
N ARG A 127 12.04 13.06 -4.80
CA ARG A 127 12.59 13.42 -6.12
C ARG A 127 12.96 12.19 -6.96
N GLN A 128 13.36 11.10 -6.32
CA GLN A 128 13.74 9.88 -7.01
C GLN A 128 12.49 9.10 -7.45
N PRO A 129 12.49 8.46 -8.65
CA PRO A 129 11.45 7.48 -9.00
C PRO A 129 11.48 6.35 -7.95
N PRO A 130 10.33 5.70 -7.66
CA PRO A 130 10.23 4.74 -6.55
C PRO A 130 11.24 3.60 -6.71
N GLN A 131 12.37 3.72 -6.01
CA GLN A 131 13.36 2.65 -5.86
C GLN A 131 12.78 1.68 -4.84
N ARG A 132 12.10 0.62 -5.29
CA ARG A 132 11.75 -0.51 -4.42
C ARG A 132 13.04 -1.20 -4.00
N SER A 133 13.65 -0.75 -2.90
CA SER A 133 14.74 -1.47 -2.27
C SER A 133 14.17 -2.71 -1.59
N PHE A 134 14.07 -3.81 -2.34
CA PHE A 134 13.99 -5.13 -1.72
C PHE A 134 15.40 -5.47 -1.25
N THR A 135 15.79 -5.02 -0.07
CA THR A 135 16.95 -5.62 0.61
C THR A 135 16.51 -7.00 1.07
N PHE A 136 16.74 -8.01 0.24
CA PHE A 136 16.78 -9.39 0.72
C PHE A 136 17.98 -9.47 1.67
N ASN A 137 17.72 -9.51 2.97
CA ASN A 137 18.73 -9.81 3.96
C ASN A 137 19.06 -11.30 3.85
N ALA A 138 19.84 -11.66 2.84
CA ALA A 138 20.59 -12.91 2.85
C ALA A 138 21.72 -12.70 3.85
N GLY A 139 21.55 -13.32 5.02
CA GLY A 139 22.44 -13.23 6.17
C GLY A 139 23.90 -13.45 5.80
N GLY A 140 24.75 -12.73 6.54
CA GLY A 140 26.16 -12.52 6.23
C GLY A 140 27.02 -13.75 6.04
N LEU A 141 28.03 -13.57 5.20
CA LEU A 141 29.37 -14.09 5.42
C LEU A 141 30.36 -12.99 5.06
N ALA A 142 30.83 -12.29 6.10
CA ALA A 142 31.96 -11.40 5.98
C ALA A 142 33.23 -12.25 5.88
N LEU A 143 33.95 -12.16 4.75
CA LEU A 143 35.38 -12.46 4.68
C LEU A 143 36.08 -11.45 3.77
N ARG A 144 36.54 -10.38 4.41
CA ARG A 144 37.87 -9.74 4.27
C ARG A 144 38.79 -10.33 3.18
N GLY A 145 39.23 -9.48 2.25
CA GLY A 145 40.46 -9.70 1.45
C GLY A 145 40.28 -9.35 -0.03
N GLY A 146 41.07 -8.41 -0.54
CA GLY A 146 40.93 -7.87 -1.89
C GLY A 146 41.52 -8.72 -3.02
N GLY A 147 41.44 -8.16 -4.23
CA GLY A 147 42.20 -8.60 -5.41
C GLY A 147 41.41 -9.43 -6.44
N ASP A 148 41.33 -8.88 -7.65
CA ASP A 148 41.37 -9.58 -8.94
C ASP A 148 40.10 -10.18 -9.60
N THR A 149 39.67 -9.43 -10.63
CA THR A 149 39.18 -9.85 -11.98
C THR A 149 37.76 -10.43 -12.13
N PRO A 150 36.94 -9.90 -13.07
CA PRO A 150 35.67 -10.53 -13.44
C PRO A 150 35.90 -11.70 -14.40
N LEU A 151 35.35 -12.88 -14.07
CA LEU A 151 35.29 -14.01 -14.99
C LEU A 151 33.93 -14.05 -15.72
N ASN A 152 33.99 -13.80 -17.02
CA ASN A 152 32.97 -14.16 -18.00
C ASN A 152 32.76 -15.68 -17.98
N PHE A 153 31.52 -16.14 -17.79
CA PHE A 153 31.15 -17.54 -18.02
C PHE A 153 30.25 -17.69 -19.25
N VAL A 154 30.80 -18.45 -20.20
CA VAL A 154 30.24 -18.87 -21.48
C VAL A 154 29.12 -19.88 -21.27
N LEU A 155 27.98 -19.70 -21.94
CA LEU A 155 26.90 -20.67 -22.03
C LEU A 155 27.30 -21.82 -22.96
N GLY A 156 27.57 -23.00 -22.38
CA GLY A 156 27.67 -24.27 -23.10
C GLY A 156 26.37 -25.05 -22.98
N ASN A 157 25.71 -25.27 -24.11
CA ASN A 157 24.44 -25.99 -24.25
C ASN A 157 24.73 -27.38 -24.81
N LEU A 158 24.41 -28.47 -24.09
CA LEU A 158 24.43 -29.84 -24.64
C LEU A 158 23.38 -30.77 -23.97
N ASN A 159 22.42 -31.19 -24.80
CA ASN A 159 21.81 -32.52 -24.95
C ASN A 159 21.17 -33.29 -23.79
N GLY A 160 19.93 -33.76 -24.06
CA GLY A 160 19.74 -35.20 -24.27
C GLY A 160 18.81 -35.93 -23.29
N SER A 161 17.65 -36.33 -23.80
CA SER A 161 16.56 -37.07 -23.17
C SER A 161 16.88 -38.49 -22.68
N THR A 162 16.08 -38.98 -21.73
CA THR A 162 15.37 -40.28 -21.57
C THR A 162 15.09 -40.44 -20.06
N ASP A 163 14.03 -41.03 -19.50
CA ASP A 163 13.02 -41.98 -19.94
C ASP A 163 11.86 -42.01 -18.91
N THR A 164 10.64 -42.24 -19.42
CA THR A 164 9.46 -43.00 -18.92
C THR A 164 9.07 -43.12 -17.42
N SER A 165 7.78 -42.79 -17.21
CA SER A 165 6.76 -43.07 -16.15
C SER A 165 6.73 -44.50 -15.53
N PRO A 166 5.95 -44.84 -14.44
CA PRO A 166 4.57 -44.37 -14.19
C PRO A 166 4.02 -44.25 -12.73
N ALA A 167 2.81 -43.64 -12.65
CA ALA A 167 1.66 -43.90 -11.75
C ALA A 167 1.72 -43.58 -10.23
N ALA A 168 0.86 -42.63 -9.83
CA ALA A 168 -0.07 -42.65 -8.68
C ALA A 168 -0.63 -41.22 -8.50
N GLU A 169 -1.83 -40.90 -9.00
CA GLU A 169 -3.08 -40.96 -8.23
C GLU A 169 -3.00 -40.20 -6.89
N ASN A 170 -3.45 -38.94 -6.92
CA ASN A 170 -4.21 -38.31 -5.82
C ASN A 170 -4.73 -36.94 -6.27
N ALA A 171 -6.02 -36.91 -6.65
CA ALA A 171 -6.78 -35.69 -6.85
C ALA A 171 -7.46 -35.30 -5.52
N PRO A 172 -7.28 -34.08 -4.99
CA PRO A 172 -8.13 -33.59 -3.92
C PRO A 172 -9.49 -33.12 -4.44
N PRO A 173 -10.56 -33.25 -3.64
CA PRO A 173 -11.95 -33.11 -4.10
C PRO A 173 -12.36 -31.66 -4.37
N ARG A 174 -13.37 -31.52 -5.26
CA ARG A 174 -14.07 -30.28 -5.57
C ARG A 174 -14.66 -29.67 -4.30
N GLN A 175 -14.32 -28.42 -4.02
CA GLN A 175 -14.97 -27.65 -2.97
C GLN A 175 -16.36 -27.23 -3.48
N ASP A 176 -17.39 -27.80 -2.86
CA ASP A 176 -18.76 -27.33 -2.96
C ASP A 176 -18.83 -25.87 -2.48
N THR A 177 -19.30 -25.01 -3.36
CA THR A 177 -19.60 -23.61 -3.08
C THR A 177 -20.63 -23.49 -1.95
N PRO A 178 -20.41 -22.65 -0.92
CA PRO A 178 -21.43 -22.37 0.07
C PRO A 178 -22.60 -21.60 -0.57
N ARG A 179 -23.80 -22.17 -0.44
CA ARG A 179 -25.09 -21.62 -0.86
C ARG A 179 -25.37 -20.34 -0.05
N ILE A 180 -25.46 -19.20 -0.73
CA ILE A 180 -25.85 -17.91 -0.15
C ILE A 180 -27.31 -18.01 0.35
N PRO A 181 -27.63 -17.66 1.61
CA PRO A 181 -29.02 -17.48 2.03
C PRO A 181 -29.55 -16.14 1.52
N SER A 182 -30.68 -16.19 0.80
CA SER A 182 -31.44 -15.01 0.37
C SER A 182 -31.92 -14.17 1.57
N PRO A 183 -31.87 -12.83 1.51
CA PRO A 183 -32.48 -11.98 2.54
C PRO A 183 -34.02 -12.03 2.46
N PRO A 184 -34.73 -11.87 3.59
CA PRO A 184 -36.19 -11.88 3.62
C PRO A 184 -36.78 -10.65 2.92
N ASN A 185 -37.78 -10.91 2.07
CA ASN A 185 -38.62 -9.90 1.42
C ASN A 185 -39.39 -9.09 2.48
N ARG A 186 -39.38 -7.77 2.34
CA ARG A 186 -40.33 -6.86 3.00
C ARG A 186 -41.62 -6.78 2.18
#